data_AF-A0A7G1KR20-F1
#
_entry.id   AF-A0A7G1KR20-F1
#
_cell.length_a   1.000
_cell.length_b   1.000
_cell.length_c   1.000
_cell.angle_alpha   90.00
_cell.angle_beta   90.00
_cell.angle_gamma   90.00
#
_symmetry.space_group_name_H-M   'P 1'
#
loop_
_entity.id
_entity.type
_entity.pdbx_description
1 polymer ?
#
loop_
_entity_poly.entity_id
_entity_poly.type
_entity_poly.pdbx_seq_one_letter_code
_entity_poly.pdbx_strand_id
1 'polypeptide(L)' 'MAHLTDAIRSGELTVPIAAAYPLEQIREAVARQAGRHVHGKIVTTL' A
#
# COMPACT_ATOMS: atom_id res chain seq x y z
N MET A 1 -1.97 -22.83 -6.29
CA MET A 1 -1.67 -21.99 -5.12
C MET A 1 -1.37 -20.57 -5.59
N ALA A 2 -2.41 -19.74 -5.71
CA ALA A 2 -2.34 -18.30 -6.06
C ALA A 2 -3.51 -17.51 -5.43
N HIS A 3 -3.98 -17.93 -4.26
CA HIS A 3 -5.29 -17.55 -3.71
C HIS A 3 -5.42 -16.06 -3.40
N LEU A 4 -4.34 -15.39 -2.98
CA LEU A 4 -4.39 -13.98 -2.62
C LEU A 4 -4.61 -13.08 -3.85
N THR A 5 -3.83 -13.29 -4.90
CA THR A 5 -3.95 -12.50 -6.14
C THR A 5 -5.29 -12.73 -6.80
N ASP A 6 -5.81 -13.96 -6.79
CA ASP A 6 -7.13 -14.27 -7.31
C ASP A 6 -8.25 -13.58 -6.53
N ALA A 7 -8.20 -13.57 -5.19
CA ALA A 7 -9.16 -12.84 -4.36
C ALA A 7 -9.11 -11.32 -4.59
N ILE A 8 -7.92 -10.76 -4.84
CA ILE A 8 -7.77 -9.33 -5.20
C ILE A 8 -8.37 -9.06 -6.58
N ARG A 9 -8.06 -9.93 -7.55
CA ARG A 9 -8.54 -9.80 -8.95
C ARG A 9 -10.05 -9.98 -9.06
N SER A 10 -10.65 -10.88 -8.27
CA SER A 10 -12.09 -11.09 -8.23
C SER A 10 -12.85 -9.98 -7.50
N GLY A 11 -12.14 -9.11 -6.77
CA GLY A 11 -12.74 -8.08 -5.91
C GLY A 11 -13.22 -8.61 -4.55
N GLU A 12 -13.04 -9.90 -4.26
CA GLU A 12 -13.34 -10.52 -2.96
C GLU A 12 -12.48 -9.93 -1.84
N LEU A 13 -11.25 -9.50 -2.16
CA LEU A 13 -10.35 -8.80 -1.26
C LEU A 13 -9.93 -7.45 -1.85
N THR A 14 -10.30 -6.36 -1.17
CA THR A 14 -9.82 -5.02 -1.52
C THR A 14 -8.59 -4.64 -0.69
N VAL A 15 -7.54 -4.16 -1.35
CA VAL A 15 -6.34 -3.61 -0.70
C VAL A 15 -6.32 -2.09 -0.88
N PRO A 16 -6.77 -1.30 0.11
CA PRO A 16 -6.81 0.16 -0.02
C PRO A 16 -5.42 0.76 -0.05
N ILE A 17 -5.20 1.75 -0.93
CA ILE A 17 -4.00 2.58 -0.95
C ILE A 17 -4.24 3.78 -0.03
N ALA A 18 -3.48 3.88 1.04
CA ALA A 18 -3.59 4.94 2.03
C ALA A 18 -2.83 6.21 1.61
N ALA A 19 -1.74 6.05 0.87
CA ALA A 19 -0.99 7.14 0.24
C ALA A 19 -0.05 6.60 -0.84
N ALA A 20 0.28 7.43 -1.81
CA ALA A 20 1.31 7.20 -2.80
C ALA A 20 2.37 8.30 -2.69
N TYR A 21 3.64 7.92 -2.72
CA TYR A 21 4.78 8.81 -2.64
C TYR A 21 5.72 8.59 -3.83
N PRO A 22 6.25 9.64 -4.46
CA PRO A 22 7.33 9.47 -5.41
C PRO A 22 8.58 8.94 -4.72
N LEU A 23 9.45 8.23 -5.45
CA LEU A 23 10.65 7.58 -4.92
C LEU A 23 11.55 8.56 -4.15
N GLU A 24 11.60 9.81 -4.60
CA GLU A 24 12.36 10.90 -3.98
C GLU A 24 11.87 11.23 -2.56
N GLN A 25 10.63 10.87 -2.22
CA GLN A 25 9.99 11.13 -0.92
C GLN A 25 9.94 9.89 -0.01
N ILE A 26 10.78 8.87 -0.25
CA ILE A 26 10.75 7.61 0.52
C ILE A 26 10.86 7.81 2.04
N ARG A 27 11.59 8.83 2.49
CA ARG A 27 11.72 9.14 3.93
C ARG A 27 10.37 9.53 4.55
N GLU A 28 9.56 10.31 3.83
CA GLU A 28 8.22 10.69 4.28
C GLU A 28 7.28 9.49 4.29
N ALA A 29 7.32 8.66 3.24
CA ALA A 29 6.55 7.43 3.15
C ALA A 29 6.81 6.49 4.35
N VAL A 30 8.08 6.30 4.70
CA VAL A 30 8.50 5.46 5.84
C VAL A 30 8.12 6.09 7.18
N ALA A 31 8.29 7.41 7.35
CA ALA A 31 7.87 8.11 8.56
C ALA A 31 6.35 7.95 8.80
N ARG A 32 5.55 8.11 7.74
CA ARG A 32 4.10 7.91 7.79
C ARG A 32 3.74 6.46 8.13
N GLN A 33 4.39 5.48 7.50
CA GLN A 33 4.20 4.06 7.83
C GLN A 33 4.53 3.77 9.31
N ALA A 34 5.65 4.29 9.81
CA ALA A 34 6.12 4.07 11.17
C ALA A 34 5.19 4.68 12.23
N GLY A 35 4.37 5.66 11.86
CA GLY A 35 3.36 6.27 12.72
C GLY A 35 2.20 5.35 13.14
N ARG A 36 2.12 4.11 12.62
CA ARG A 36 1.15 3.03 12.99
C ARG A 36 -0.35 3.38 12.89
N HIS A 37 -0.72 4.56 12.39
CA HIS A 37 -2.10 4.99 12.13
C HIS A 37 -2.48 4.92 10.64
N VAL A 38 -1.67 4.25 9.82
CA VAL A 38 -1.97 4.08 8.40
C VAL A 38 -2.95 2.93 8.23
N HIS A 39 -4.16 3.25 7.78
CA HIS A 39 -5.15 2.26 7.35
C HIS A 39 -5.05 2.03 5.85
N GLY A 40 -4.20 1.08 5.44
CA GLY A 40 -4.00 0.69 4.04
C GLY A 40 -2.52 0.56 3.67
N LYS A 41 -2.23 0.43 2.37
CA LYS A 41 -0.87 0.33 1.85
C LYS A 41 -0.30 1.70 1.51
N ILE A 42 0.99 1.88 1.78
CA ILE A 42 1.78 2.97 1.24
C ILE A 42 2.46 2.45 -0.03
N VAL A 43 2.32 3.17 -1.13
CA VAL A 43 2.90 2.82 -2.44
C VAL A 43 3.97 3.82 -2.83
N THR A 44 5.01 3.36 -3.50
CA THR A 44 6.05 4.22 -4.10
C THR A 44 5.87 4.28 -5.61
N THR A 45 5.96 5.48 -6.19
CA THR A 45 5.93 5.69 -7.65
C THR A 45 7.32 6.00 -8.19
N LEU A 46 7.57 5.66 -9.46
CA LEU A 46 8.80 5.93 -10.19
C LEU A 46 8.64 7.15 -11.11
#